data_AF-A0A7V4IEW3-F1
#
_entry.id   AF-A0A7V4IEW3-F1
#
_cell.length_a   1.000
_cell.length_b   1.000
_cell.length_c   1.000
_cell.angle_alpha   90.00
_cell.angle_beta   90.00
_cell.angle_gamma   90.00
#
_symmetry.space_group_name_H-M   'P 1'
#
loop_
_entity.id
_entity.type
_entity.pdbx_description
1 polymer ?
#
loop_
_entity_poly.entity_id
_entity_poly.type
_entity_poly.pdbx_seq_one_letter_code
_entity_poly.pdbx_strand_id
1 'polypeptide(L)'
;MARPSAWLFARLLLLGWLLGGAVAAAAKVTLITHGLNGATTGWVAGMAQALTNRPGGPTDAAIYRLQISSSNNTLSGAFTRLSGSPVTNSASGEIILLLDWGPVAGGNSFNTLQVAAAVLPFLTATNALPELGGRALVEWPLHLIGHSRGGSLVCELSRRLGEQGVWVDHVTTLDAHPLNNDGFNDFIYSAVDATAKTYENVLFADSYWQNTALVRGLAVPGAYARRQTNFSGGYSDPFSGPHSDIHLWYHATIALQSPVSDTEATISASDRQLWFVTAEQRGTNAGFHYSLREPGDRRSAAQPGGTTSNRVRDGFNQRFDLGLGVAGNRTALTNNLGLWPNVIRFDLLITHVSTPPSATAQIYFQWARPATSNATISVWLDADLNPHNGNEQLLVSGFVSGTTASQVGRGDIELPLTNAAPGSYRVLARLTAPDGRTRFLHAPQWLNLTPAPEPPTLDLTMLTETTLALGVNAAVGQTVVLESSTNLAHWSAWTTQTLATARWQLTVTNDGGAQFFRARAVP
;
A
#
# COMPACT_ATOMS: atom_id res chain seq x y z
N MET A 1 -35.55 42.48 3.79
CA MET A 1 -34.15 42.35 3.33
C MET A 1 -33.55 41.11 3.97
N ALA A 2 -33.34 40.07 3.17
CA ALA A 2 -32.98 38.73 3.65
C ALA A 2 -31.51 38.66 4.06
N ARG A 3 -31.27 38.10 5.25
CA ARG A 3 -29.93 37.79 5.79
C ARG A 3 -29.30 36.67 4.95
N PRO A 4 -28.01 36.75 4.56
CA PRO A 4 -27.34 35.63 3.93
C PRO A 4 -27.12 34.54 4.99
N SER A 5 -27.63 33.34 4.71
CA SER A 5 -27.57 32.18 5.59
C SER A 5 -26.14 31.68 5.77
N ALA A 6 -25.67 31.62 7.02
CA ALA A 6 -24.44 30.96 7.48
C ALA A 6 -24.36 29.45 7.17
N TRP A 7 -25.32 28.91 6.42
CA TRP A 7 -25.47 27.50 6.06
C TRP A 7 -24.63 27.06 4.85
N LEU A 8 -24.09 27.99 4.04
CA LEU A 8 -23.25 27.63 2.89
C LEU A 8 -21.76 27.46 3.23
N PHE A 9 -21.23 28.18 4.22
CA PHE A 9 -19.80 28.07 4.58
C PHE A 9 -19.46 26.80 5.36
N ALA A 10 -20.37 26.29 6.18
CA ALA A 10 -20.18 25.02 6.89
C ALA A 10 -20.17 23.80 5.95
N ARG A 11 -20.82 23.88 4.78
CA ARG A 11 -20.79 22.80 3.77
C ARG A 11 -19.48 22.71 3.00
N LEU A 12 -18.72 23.80 2.87
CA LEU A 12 -17.43 23.81 2.16
C LEU A 12 -16.28 23.23 3.01
N LEU A 13 -16.35 23.34 4.34
CA LEU A 13 -15.37 22.71 5.25
C LEU A 13 -15.68 21.22 5.52
N LEU A 14 -16.95 20.80 5.47
CA LEU A 14 -17.35 19.40 5.62
C LEU A 14 -17.27 18.59 4.31
N LEU A 15 -17.27 19.22 3.12
CA LEU A 15 -17.07 18.49 1.86
C LEU A 15 -15.62 17.99 1.68
N GLY A 16 -14.65 18.62 2.35
CA GLY A 16 -13.26 18.15 2.36
C GLY A 16 -13.02 16.89 3.19
N TRP A 17 -13.96 16.54 4.08
CA TRP A 17 -13.81 15.46 5.07
C TRP A 17 -14.65 14.21 4.77
N LEU A 18 -15.51 14.25 3.74
CA LEU A 18 -16.33 13.10 3.31
C LEU A 18 -15.71 12.28 2.17
N LEU A 19 -14.51 12.63 1.70
CA LEU A 19 -13.68 11.73 0.90
C LEU A 19 -12.91 10.79 1.82
N GLY A 20 -13.64 9.85 2.43
CA GLY A 20 -13.02 8.67 3.01
C GLY A 20 -12.20 7.94 1.95
N GLY A 21 -10.90 7.81 2.20
CA GLY A 21 -10.12 6.65 1.75
C GLY A 21 -9.50 6.71 0.36
N ALA A 22 -9.02 7.85 -0.13
CA ALA A 22 -8.00 7.81 -1.18
C ALA A 22 -6.66 7.37 -0.57
N VAL A 23 -6.43 6.05 -0.52
CA VAL A 23 -5.09 5.51 -0.30
C VAL A 23 -4.26 5.87 -1.53
N ALA A 24 -3.41 6.89 -1.42
CA ALA A 24 -2.42 7.18 -2.45
C ALA A 24 -1.18 6.35 -2.15
N ALA A 25 -0.69 5.60 -3.14
CA ALA A 25 0.44 4.70 -2.94
C ALA A 25 1.74 5.48 -2.70
N ALA A 26 2.49 5.03 -1.71
CA ALA A 26 3.89 5.40 -1.57
C ALA A 26 4.78 4.39 -2.32
N ALA A 27 6.08 4.67 -2.44
CA ALA A 27 6.99 3.86 -3.26
C ALA A 27 6.89 2.35 -3.03
N LYS A 28 6.78 1.62 -4.14
CA LYS A 28 6.74 0.17 -4.25
C LYS A 28 7.24 -0.25 -5.63
N VAL A 29 7.50 -1.54 -5.79
CA VAL A 29 7.87 -2.13 -7.07
C VAL A 29 6.78 -3.13 -7.48
N THR A 30 6.11 -2.86 -8.60
CA THR A 30 5.16 -3.79 -9.22
C THR A 30 5.82 -4.48 -10.40
N LEU A 31 6.04 -5.79 -10.35
CA LEU A 31 6.56 -6.58 -11.46
C LEU A 31 5.42 -7.31 -12.16
N ILE A 32 5.33 -7.20 -13.48
CA ILE A 32 4.32 -7.87 -14.31
C ILE A 32 5.03 -8.72 -15.36
N THR A 33 4.62 -9.98 -15.53
CA THR A 33 5.23 -10.89 -16.52
C THR A 33 4.21 -11.77 -17.24
N HIS A 34 4.53 -12.08 -18.49
CA HIS A 34 3.75 -12.94 -19.37
C HIS A 34 4.13 -14.43 -19.24
N GLY A 35 3.40 -15.29 -19.95
CA GLY A 35 3.65 -16.73 -20.03
C GLY A 35 4.36 -17.20 -21.30
N LEU A 36 4.02 -18.44 -21.69
CA LEU A 36 4.52 -19.14 -22.87
C LEU A 36 4.42 -18.27 -24.14
N ASN A 37 5.54 -18.10 -24.86
CA ASN A 37 5.61 -17.32 -26.11
C ASN A 37 5.05 -15.89 -26.03
N GLY A 38 4.93 -15.31 -24.83
CA GLY A 38 4.42 -13.96 -24.63
C GLY A 38 5.48 -12.87 -24.85
N ALA A 39 5.04 -11.63 -24.74
CA ALA A 39 5.87 -10.43 -24.77
C ALA A 39 5.30 -9.35 -23.84
N THR A 40 6.02 -8.24 -23.64
CA THR A 40 5.55 -7.15 -22.77
C THR A 40 4.87 -5.99 -23.49
N THR A 41 4.68 -6.03 -24.81
CA THR A 41 4.19 -4.88 -25.60
C THR A 41 2.67 -4.74 -25.66
N GLY A 42 1.91 -5.79 -25.38
CA GLY A 42 0.45 -5.77 -25.38
C GLY A 42 -0.12 -5.72 -23.96
N TRP A 43 -0.86 -6.76 -23.53
CA TRP A 43 -1.63 -6.72 -22.27
C TRP A 43 -0.80 -6.35 -21.04
N VAL A 44 0.48 -6.75 -21.00
CA VAL A 44 1.42 -6.41 -19.93
C VAL A 44 1.67 -4.89 -19.87
N ALA A 45 1.96 -4.26 -21.01
CA ALA A 45 2.11 -2.80 -21.10
C ALA A 45 0.78 -2.08 -20.86
N GLY A 46 -0.33 -2.61 -21.37
CA GLY A 46 -1.68 -2.10 -21.11
C GLY A 46 -2.01 -2.09 -19.62
N MET A 47 -1.67 -3.17 -18.89
CA MET A 47 -1.83 -3.25 -17.44
C MET A 47 -0.95 -2.25 -16.70
N ALA A 48 0.32 -2.10 -17.10
CA ALA A 48 1.22 -1.11 -16.51
C ALA A 48 0.71 0.32 -16.69
N GLN A 49 0.21 0.66 -17.89
CA GLN A 49 -0.45 1.94 -18.18
C GLN A 49 -1.72 2.13 -17.35
N ALA A 50 -2.53 1.09 -17.17
CA ALA A 50 -3.72 1.16 -16.32
C ALA A 50 -3.37 1.45 -14.86
N LEU A 51 -2.26 0.89 -14.36
CA LEU A 51 -1.76 1.19 -13.01
C LEU A 51 -1.40 2.68 -12.88
N THR A 52 -0.65 3.26 -13.81
CA THR A 52 -0.29 4.69 -13.76
C THR A 52 -1.52 5.60 -13.89
N ASN A 53 -2.50 5.22 -14.71
CA ASN A 53 -3.69 6.02 -14.97
C ASN A 53 -4.79 5.85 -13.93
N ARG A 54 -4.65 4.91 -12.99
CA ARG A 54 -5.68 4.69 -11.98
C ARG A 54 -5.83 5.95 -11.10
N PRO A 55 -7.06 6.41 -10.80
CA PRO A 55 -7.28 7.57 -9.95
C PRO A 55 -6.55 7.48 -8.60
N GLY A 56 -6.06 8.62 -8.10
CA GLY A 56 -5.30 8.69 -6.85
C GLY A 56 -3.89 8.10 -6.92
N GLY A 57 -3.42 7.72 -8.11
CA GLY A 57 -2.06 7.24 -8.34
C GLY A 57 -1.17 8.26 -9.03
N PRO A 58 0.14 7.98 -9.02
CA PRO A 58 1.11 8.72 -9.81
C PRO A 58 0.84 8.52 -11.30
N THR A 59 0.53 9.60 -12.02
CA THR A 59 0.46 9.57 -13.48
C THR A 59 1.84 9.45 -14.15
N ASP A 60 2.91 9.43 -13.35
CA ASP A 60 4.30 9.59 -13.78
C ASP A 60 5.25 8.49 -13.28
N ALA A 61 4.72 7.37 -12.75
CA ALA A 61 5.53 6.25 -12.27
C ALA A 61 6.51 5.74 -13.35
N ALA A 62 7.73 5.39 -12.92
CA ALA A 62 8.77 4.92 -13.82
C ALA A 62 8.44 3.51 -14.31
N ILE A 63 8.33 3.32 -15.63
CA ILE A 63 8.10 2.00 -16.24
C ILE A 63 9.38 1.51 -16.89
N TYR A 64 9.87 0.37 -16.44
CA TYR A 64 11.04 -0.31 -16.97
C TYR A 64 10.66 -1.65 -17.59
N ARG A 65 11.41 -2.08 -18.60
CA ARG A 65 11.46 -3.47 -19.04
C ARG A 65 12.76 -4.11 -18.58
N LEU A 66 12.67 -5.26 -17.93
CA LEU A 66 13.80 -6.19 -17.75
C LEU A 66 13.66 -7.27 -18.81
N GLN A 67 14.52 -7.27 -19.83
CA GLN A 67 14.51 -8.29 -20.86
C GLN A 67 15.53 -9.38 -20.56
N ILE A 68 15.06 -10.59 -20.33
CA ILE A 68 15.86 -11.80 -20.18
C ILE A 68 16.04 -12.45 -21.55
N SER A 69 17.30 -12.69 -21.91
CA SER A 69 17.67 -13.38 -23.14
C SER A 69 18.70 -14.48 -22.85
N SER A 70 19.05 -15.28 -23.86
CA SER A 70 20.10 -16.28 -23.73
C SER A 70 21.14 -16.14 -24.83
N SER A 71 22.40 -16.37 -24.46
CA SER A 71 23.51 -16.59 -25.39
C SER A 71 24.32 -17.77 -24.89
N ASN A 72 24.65 -18.73 -25.76
CA ASN A 72 25.35 -19.96 -25.39
C ASN A 72 24.76 -20.67 -24.15
N ASN A 73 23.42 -20.80 -24.14
CA ASN A 73 22.65 -21.39 -23.04
C ASN A 73 22.81 -20.72 -21.66
N THR A 74 23.34 -19.49 -21.63
CA THR A 74 23.47 -18.68 -20.41
C THR A 74 22.45 -17.56 -20.45
N LEU A 75 21.64 -17.46 -19.39
CA LEU A 75 20.65 -16.39 -19.24
C LEU A 75 21.34 -15.09 -18.80
N SER A 76 20.95 -13.99 -19.44
CA SER A 76 21.36 -12.63 -19.07
C SER A 76 20.18 -11.67 -19.20
N GLY A 77 20.30 -10.49 -18.59
CA GLY A 77 19.24 -9.51 -18.56
C GLY A 77 19.74 -8.08 -18.70
N ALA A 78 18.87 -7.19 -19.18
CA ALA A 78 19.13 -5.76 -19.22
C ALA A 78 17.85 -4.96 -18.97
N PHE A 79 18.00 -3.83 -18.28
CA PHE A 79 16.93 -2.87 -18.08
C PHE A 79 16.85 -1.88 -19.24
N THR A 80 15.63 -1.45 -19.57
CA THR A 80 15.35 -0.31 -20.43
C THR A 80 14.20 0.49 -19.84
N ARG A 81 14.37 1.80 -19.63
CA ARG A 81 13.24 2.67 -19.25
C ARG A 81 12.34 2.87 -20.46
N LEU A 82 11.06 2.56 -20.32
CA LEU A 82 10.06 2.69 -21.37
C LEU A 82 9.33 4.04 -21.28
N SER A 83 8.94 4.44 -20.08
CA SER A 83 8.18 5.68 -19.84
C SER A 83 8.24 6.12 -18.37
N GLY A 84 7.58 7.23 -18.06
CA GLY A 84 7.54 7.80 -16.71
C GLY A 84 8.72 8.70 -16.39
N SER A 85 8.59 9.43 -15.29
CA SER A 85 9.66 10.27 -14.75
C SER A 85 10.75 9.41 -14.11
N PRO A 86 12.00 9.90 -14.01
CA PRO A 86 12.99 9.30 -13.12
C PRO A 86 12.41 9.11 -11.71
N VAL A 87 12.72 8.00 -11.04
CA VAL A 87 12.10 7.65 -9.73
C VAL A 87 12.24 8.78 -8.71
N THR A 88 13.40 9.42 -8.62
CA THR A 88 13.69 10.55 -7.70
C THR A 88 12.82 11.78 -7.95
N ASN A 89 12.25 11.91 -9.15
CA ASN A 89 11.47 13.06 -9.58
C ASN A 89 9.97 12.73 -9.73
N SER A 90 9.61 11.45 -9.59
CA SER A 90 8.23 11.01 -9.72
C SER A 90 7.39 11.46 -8.52
N ALA A 91 6.07 11.59 -8.67
CA ALA A 91 5.21 12.01 -7.57
C ALA A 91 5.11 10.99 -6.41
N SER A 92 5.45 9.72 -6.66
CA SER A 92 5.24 8.60 -5.71
C SER A 92 6.45 7.72 -5.45
N GLY A 93 7.51 7.81 -6.26
CA GLY A 93 8.57 6.81 -6.26
C GLY A 93 8.16 5.41 -6.72
N GLU A 94 6.94 5.22 -7.26
CA GLU A 94 6.49 3.91 -7.76
C GLU A 94 7.27 3.48 -8.99
N ILE A 95 7.66 2.20 -9.00
CA ILE A 95 8.38 1.56 -10.10
C ILE A 95 7.52 0.41 -10.63
N ILE A 96 7.30 0.40 -11.94
CA ILE A 96 6.63 -0.72 -12.62
C ILE A 96 7.66 -1.42 -13.51
N LEU A 97 7.85 -2.71 -13.28
CA LEU A 97 8.79 -3.56 -14.01
C LEU A 97 8.05 -4.55 -14.90
N LEU A 98 8.24 -4.43 -16.20
CA LEU A 98 7.81 -5.44 -17.16
C LEU A 98 8.93 -6.46 -17.33
N LEU A 99 8.73 -7.66 -16.79
CA LEU A 99 9.67 -8.76 -16.99
C LEU A 99 9.34 -9.44 -18.32
N ASP A 100 10.18 -9.14 -19.32
CA ASP A 100 10.15 -9.75 -20.64
C ASP A 100 11.11 -10.94 -20.65
N TRP A 101 10.57 -12.14 -20.78
CA TRP A 101 11.36 -13.35 -20.97
C TRP A 101 10.93 -14.08 -22.24
N GLY A 102 10.22 -13.41 -23.14
CA GLY A 102 9.75 -13.92 -24.43
C GLY A 102 10.83 -14.65 -25.23
N PRO A 103 12.07 -14.13 -25.33
CA PRO A 103 13.17 -14.80 -26.03
C PRO A 103 13.50 -16.22 -25.53
N VAL A 104 13.12 -16.55 -24.30
CA VAL A 104 13.41 -17.83 -23.64
C VAL A 104 12.14 -18.53 -23.13
N ALA A 105 10.96 -17.99 -23.41
CA ALA A 105 9.67 -18.47 -22.89
C ALA A 105 9.03 -19.59 -23.73
N GLY A 106 9.73 -20.20 -24.68
CA GLY A 106 9.16 -21.12 -25.66
C GLY A 106 8.82 -22.54 -25.19
N GLY A 107 8.95 -22.83 -23.89
CA GLY A 107 8.60 -24.14 -23.30
C GLY A 107 9.60 -25.27 -23.58
N ASN A 108 10.58 -25.06 -24.45
CA ASN A 108 11.63 -26.05 -24.76
C ASN A 108 13.05 -25.58 -24.44
N SER A 109 13.24 -24.29 -24.16
CA SER A 109 14.57 -23.70 -23.94
C SER A 109 14.91 -23.59 -22.46
N PHE A 110 14.03 -22.94 -21.69
CA PHE A 110 14.24 -22.68 -20.26
C PHE A 110 12.96 -22.85 -19.47
N ASN A 111 13.12 -23.29 -18.22
CA ASN A 111 12.03 -23.38 -17.25
C ASN A 111 11.98 -22.17 -16.31
N THR A 112 10.87 -22.03 -15.58
CA THR A 112 10.69 -20.91 -14.64
C THR A 112 11.66 -20.94 -13.45
N LEU A 113 12.22 -22.10 -13.10
CA LEU A 113 13.28 -22.22 -12.08
C LEU A 113 14.55 -21.45 -12.49
N GLN A 114 14.99 -21.64 -13.73
CA GLN A 114 16.18 -20.99 -14.29
C GLN A 114 15.95 -19.49 -14.50
N VAL A 115 14.79 -19.11 -15.01
CA VAL A 115 14.47 -17.70 -15.27
C VAL A 115 14.35 -16.92 -13.96
N ALA A 116 13.70 -17.48 -12.92
CA ALA A 116 13.66 -16.84 -11.60
C ALA A 116 15.06 -16.64 -11.00
N ALA A 117 15.97 -17.60 -11.19
CA ALA A 117 17.35 -17.48 -10.76
C ALA A 117 18.10 -16.35 -11.49
N ALA A 118 17.83 -16.16 -12.79
CA ALA A 118 18.43 -15.09 -13.58
C ALA A 118 17.87 -13.70 -13.23
N VAL A 119 16.61 -13.61 -12.80
CA VAL A 119 15.96 -12.33 -12.43
C VAL A 119 16.38 -11.86 -11.04
N LEU A 120 16.58 -12.77 -10.09
CA LEU A 120 16.87 -12.43 -8.68
C LEU A 120 17.98 -11.37 -8.50
N PRO A 121 19.16 -11.47 -9.15
CA PRO A 121 20.23 -10.48 -8.99
C PRO A 121 19.81 -9.06 -9.38
N PHE A 122 18.95 -8.90 -10.39
CA PHE A 122 18.47 -7.58 -10.83
C PHE A 122 17.59 -6.92 -9.78
N LEU A 123 16.87 -7.70 -8.96
CA LEU A 123 16.06 -7.15 -7.88
C LEU A 123 16.91 -6.80 -6.66
N THR A 124 17.91 -7.63 -6.34
CA THR A 124 18.69 -7.51 -5.10
C THR A 124 19.94 -6.65 -5.22
N ALA A 125 20.41 -6.35 -6.44
CA ALA A 125 21.61 -5.54 -6.64
C ALA A 125 21.32 -4.06 -6.42
N THR A 126 22.24 -3.37 -5.74
CA THR A 126 22.17 -1.94 -5.41
C THR A 126 22.50 -1.02 -6.58
N ASN A 127 22.99 -1.58 -7.68
CA ASN A 127 23.39 -0.87 -8.89
C ASN A 127 22.59 -1.30 -10.14
N ALA A 128 21.48 -2.03 -9.95
CA ALA A 128 20.68 -2.53 -11.05
C ALA A 128 20.05 -1.40 -11.90
N LEU A 129 19.65 -0.31 -11.24
CA LEU A 129 19.18 0.92 -11.86
C LEU A 129 20.00 2.09 -11.31
N PRO A 130 20.80 2.81 -12.13
CA PRO A 130 21.68 3.88 -11.65
C PRO A 130 20.94 5.01 -10.91
N GLU A 131 19.72 5.35 -11.32
CA GLU A 131 18.93 6.43 -10.71
C GLU A 131 18.43 6.12 -9.29
N LEU A 132 18.56 4.88 -8.82
CA LEU A 132 18.23 4.52 -7.44
C LEU A 132 19.38 4.84 -6.46
N GLY A 133 20.50 5.40 -6.94
CA GLY A 133 21.53 5.98 -6.07
C GLY A 133 22.19 4.98 -5.11
N GLY A 134 22.36 3.72 -5.53
CA GLY A 134 22.89 2.67 -4.67
C GLY A 134 21.84 1.87 -3.90
N ARG A 135 20.55 2.03 -4.22
CA ARG A 135 19.46 1.25 -3.62
C ARG A 135 19.05 0.07 -4.49
N ALA A 136 18.69 -1.04 -3.85
CA ALA A 136 18.12 -2.20 -4.53
C ALA A 136 16.60 -2.06 -4.71
N LEU A 137 16.03 -2.73 -5.71
CA LEU A 137 14.58 -2.76 -5.92
C LEU A 137 13.84 -3.44 -4.75
N VAL A 138 14.48 -4.46 -4.17
CA VAL A 138 13.93 -5.17 -2.99
C VAL A 138 13.88 -4.32 -1.72
N GLU A 139 14.44 -3.11 -1.70
CA GLU A 139 14.31 -2.23 -0.52
C GLU A 139 12.84 -1.88 -0.26
N TRP A 140 12.02 -1.84 -1.30
CA TRP A 140 10.61 -1.47 -1.26
C TRP A 140 9.67 -2.68 -1.24
N PRO A 141 8.37 -2.49 -0.93
CA PRO A 141 7.37 -3.53 -1.07
C PRO A 141 7.27 -4.03 -2.51
N LEU A 142 7.21 -5.36 -2.69
CA LEU A 142 7.12 -6.00 -4.00
C LEU A 142 5.71 -6.55 -4.25
N HIS A 143 5.10 -6.18 -5.37
CA HIS A 143 3.91 -6.84 -5.92
C HIS A 143 4.29 -7.58 -7.21
N LEU A 144 4.26 -8.90 -7.19
CA LEU A 144 4.61 -9.75 -8.33
C LEU A 144 3.33 -10.28 -9.00
N ILE A 145 3.15 -9.99 -10.28
CA ILE A 145 1.97 -10.39 -11.07
C ILE A 145 2.45 -11.25 -12.24
N GLY A 146 1.92 -12.47 -12.36
CA GLY A 146 2.34 -13.40 -13.41
C GLY A 146 1.17 -14.16 -14.02
N HIS A 147 1.13 -14.24 -15.35
CA HIS A 147 0.13 -15.00 -16.11
C HIS A 147 0.67 -16.34 -16.62
N SER A 148 -0.13 -17.40 -16.62
CA SER A 148 0.23 -18.70 -17.21
C SER A 148 1.53 -19.27 -16.58
N ARG A 149 2.54 -19.65 -17.39
CA ARG A 149 3.90 -19.96 -16.92
C ARG A 149 4.52 -18.83 -16.09
N GLY A 150 4.21 -17.57 -16.42
CA GLY A 150 4.59 -16.40 -15.64
C GLY A 150 4.05 -16.43 -14.20
N GLY A 151 2.90 -17.07 -13.97
CA GLY A 151 2.34 -17.28 -12.63
C GLY A 151 3.24 -18.15 -11.74
N SER A 152 3.77 -19.25 -12.28
CA SER A 152 4.75 -20.06 -11.53
C SER A 152 6.12 -19.39 -11.42
N LEU A 153 6.51 -18.60 -12.42
CA LEU A 153 7.72 -17.79 -12.36
C LEU A 153 7.72 -16.82 -11.18
N VAL A 154 6.63 -16.08 -10.96
CA VAL A 154 6.54 -15.14 -9.82
C VAL A 154 6.46 -15.86 -8.47
N CYS A 155 5.83 -17.04 -8.42
CA CYS A 155 5.86 -17.91 -7.24
C CYS A 155 7.29 -18.34 -6.90
N GLU A 156 8.05 -18.84 -7.88
CA GLU A 156 9.43 -19.27 -7.67
C GLU A 156 10.37 -18.10 -7.36
N LEU A 157 10.17 -16.94 -7.99
CA LEU A 157 10.90 -15.73 -7.66
C LEU A 157 10.64 -15.31 -6.21
N SER A 158 9.40 -15.39 -5.72
CA SER A 158 9.07 -15.12 -4.32
C SER A 158 9.77 -16.06 -3.34
N ARG A 159 9.90 -17.36 -3.69
CA ARG A 159 10.65 -18.35 -2.92
C ARG A 159 12.13 -17.95 -2.80
N ARG A 160 12.76 -17.63 -3.93
CA ARG A 160 14.18 -17.25 -4.02
C ARG A 160 14.47 -15.95 -3.29
N LEU A 161 13.57 -14.98 -3.36
CA LEU A 161 13.63 -13.76 -2.54
C LEU A 161 13.57 -14.12 -1.05
N GLY A 162 12.69 -15.04 -0.67
CA GLY A 162 12.61 -15.58 0.69
C GLY A 162 13.90 -16.24 1.17
N GLU A 163 14.58 -16.98 0.29
CA GLU A 163 15.90 -17.56 0.59
C GLU A 163 16.96 -16.50 0.86
N GLN A 164 16.87 -15.31 0.25
CA GLN A 164 17.72 -14.15 0.58
C GLN A 164 17.27 -13.42 1.85
N GLY A 165 16.13 -13.80 2.44
CA GLY A 165 15.51 -13.11 3.58
C GLY A 165 14.67 -11.89 3.20
N VAL A 166 14.21 -11.80 1.94
CA VAL A 166 13.34 -10.72 1.45
C VAL A 166 11.87 -11.13 1.62
N TRP A 167 11.08 -10.30 2.31
CA TRP A 167 9.63 -10.38 2.27
C TRP A 167 9.05 -9.77 0.99
N VAL A 168 8.05 -10.45 0.43
CA VAL A 168 7.24 -10.01 -0.72
C VAL A 168 5.87 -9.57 -0.19
N ASP A 169 5.41 -8.38 -0.57
CA ASP A 169 4.13 -7.84 -0.09
C ASP A 169 2.95 -8.60 -0.72
N HIS A 170 2.99 -8.78 -2.04
CA HIS A 170 1.86 -9.35 -2.77
C HIS A 170 2.33 -10.22 -3.93
N VAL A 171 1.81 -11.44 -4.05
CA VAL A 171 1.90 -12.26 -5.27
C VAL A 171 0.51 -12.46 -5.87
N THR A 172 0.32 -12.09 -7.13
CA THR A 172 -0.89 -12.33 -7.90
C THR A 172 -0.60 -13.29 -9.04
N THR A 173 -1.35 -14.38 -9.10
CA THR A 173 -1.29 -15.32 -10.23
C THR A 173 -2.54 -15.20 -11.08
N LEU A 174 -2.34 -15.12 -12.39
CA LEU A 174 -3.38 -15.01 -13.41
C LEU A 174 -3.35 -16.28 -14.24
N ASP A 175 -4.27 -17.20 -13.96
CA ASP A 175 -4.40 -18.50 -14.61
C ASP A 175 -3.07 -19.28 -14.65
N ALA A 176 -2.44 -19.46 -13.49
CA ALA A 176 -1.14 -20.13 -13.41
C ALA A 176 -1.17 -21.53 -14.06
N HIS A 177 -0.21 -21.79 -14.95
CA HIS A 177 -0.10 -23.02 -15.73
C HIS A 177 1.39 -23.39 -15.93
N PRO A 178 2.08 -23.89 -14.90
CA PRO A 178 3.46 -24.35 -15.04
C PRO A 178 3.55 -25.64 -15.86
N LEU A 179 4.38 -25.62 -16.90
CA LEU A 179 4.56 -26.80 -17.75
C LEU A 179 5.07 -28.01 -16.96
N ASN A 180 4.39 -29.15 -17.14
CA ASN A 180 4.80 -30.47 -16.64
C ASN A 180 5.04 -30.56 -15.12
N ASN A 181 4.47 -29.65 -14.30
CA ASN A 181 4.64 -29.66 -12.85
C ASN A 181 3.44 -29.14 -12.05
N ASP A 182 2.26 -29.21 -12.65
CA ASP A 182 0.94 -28.94 -12.06
C ASP A 182 -0.02 -30.13 -12.13
N GLY A 183 0.47 -31.28 -12.62
CA GLY A 183 -0.36 -32.46 -12.86
C GLY A 183 -1.02 -32.47 -14.24
N PHE A 184 -0.75 -31.48 -15.10
CA PHE A 184 -1.02 -31.57 -16.53
C PHE A 184 0.16 -32.24 -17.27
N ASN A 185 -0.16 -32.85 -18.42
CA ASN A 185 0.84 -33.48 -19.28
C ASN A 185 0.98 -32.65 -20.57
N ASP A 186 1.94 -31.74 -20.57
CA ASP A 186 2.22 -30.83 -21.68
C ASP A 186 3.25 -31.44 -22.62
N PHE A 187 2.95 -32.63 -23.14
CA PHE A 187 3.90 -33.51 -23.85
C PHE A 187 4.64 -32.89 -25.05
N ILE A 188 4.16 -31.76 -25.59
CA ILE A 188 4.80 -31.00 -26.67
C ILE A 188 5.91 -30.05 -26.18
N TYR A 189 6.03 -29.86 -24.86
CA TYR A 189 7.03 -29.03 -24.21
C TYR A 189 7.91 -29.88 -23.28
N SER A 190 9.23 -29.64 -23.34
CA SER A 190 10.21 -30.36 -22.52
C SER A 190 10.54 -29.68 -21.19
N ALA A 191 10.21 -28.39 -21.03
CA ALA A 191 10.46 -27.67 -19.78
C ALA A 191 9.59 -28.24 -18.65
N VAL A 192 10.21 -28.37 -17.48
CA VAL A 192 9.53 -28.64 -16.21
C VAL A 192 9.63 -27.38 -15.37
N ASP A 193 8.53 -26.64 -15.30
CA ASP A 193 8.45 -25.40 -14.56
C ASP A 193 8.40 -25.63 -13.05
N ALA A 194 8.67 -24.57 -12.27
CA ALA A 194 8.40 -24.60 -10.84
C ALA A 194 6.90 -24.80 -10.58
N THR A 195 6.53 -25.54 -9.53
CA THR A 195 5.13 -25.58 -9.08
C THR A 195 4.70 -24.20 -8.57
N ALA A 196 3.51 -23.74 -8.93
CA ALA A 196 2.95 -22.52 -8.36
C ALA A 196 2.53 -22.75 -6.90
N LYS A 197 3.21 -22.09 -5.97
CA LYS A 197 2.99 -22.17 -4.51
C LYS A 197 3.15 -20.80 -3.86
N THR A 198 2.57 -20.64 -2.68
CA THR A 198 2.85 -19.50 -1.79
C THR A 198 3.87 -19.89 -0.72
N TYR A 199 4.77 -18.97 -0.37
CA TYR A 199 5.88 -19.22 0.56
C TYR A 199 5.80 -18.31 1.79
N GLU A 200 6.42 -18.74 2.89
CA GLU A 200 6.26 -18.08 4.21
C GLU A 200 6.70 -16.62 4.27
N ASN A 201 7.50 -16.14 3.31
CA ASN A 201 7.91 -14.74 3.16
C ASN A 201 6.94 -13.88 2.32
N VAL A 202 5.80 -14.42 1.90
CA VAL A 202 4.76 -13.69 1.13
C VAL A 202 3.65 -13.23 2.06
N LEU A 203 3.45 -11.92 2.21
CA LEU A 203 2.45 -11.32 3.09
C LEU A 203 1.02 -11.57 2.59
N PHE A 204 0.73 -11.29 1.33
CA PHE A 204 -0.57 -11.54 0.71
C PHE A 204 -0.42 -12.23 -0.64
N ALA A 205 -1.32 -13.16 -0.94
CA ALA A 205 -1.36 -13.84 -2.23
C ALA A 205 -2.80 -13.99 -2.70
N ASP A 206 -3.03 -13.70 -3.98
CA ASP A 206 -4.29 -13.99 -4.66
C ASP A 206 -4.05 -14.74 -5.97
N SER A 207 -5.08 -15.50 -6.37
CA SER A 207 -5.01 -16.38 -7.52
C SER A 207 -6.35 -16.35 -8.24
N TYR A 208 -6.33 -15.85 -9.47
CA TYR A 208 -7.50 -15.82 -10.35
C TYR A 208 -7.28 -16.89 -11.41
N TRP A 209 -8.22 -17.81 -11.58
CA TRP A 209 -7.99 -18.99 -12.43
C TRP A 209 -9.30 -19.53 -13.02
N GLN A 210 -9.20 -20.24 -14.14
CA GLN A 210 -10.29 -20.98 -14.77
C GLN A 210 -9.77 -22.29 -15.36
N ASN A 211 -10.66 -23.25 -15.58
CA ASN A 211 -10.31 -24.57 -16.06
C ASN A 211 -11.22 -25.04 -17.20
N THR A 212 -11.78 -24.09 -17.95
CA THR A 212 -12.73 -24.37 -19.03
C THR A 212 -12.08 -24.41 -20.42
N ALA A 213 -10.93 -23.78 -20.61
CA ALA A 213 -10.15 -23.82 -21.87
C ALA A 213 -9.34 -25.13 -22.03
N LEU A 214 -8.64 -25.28 -23.17
CA LEU A 214 -7.66 -26.35 -23.38
C LEU A 214 -6.43 -26.11 -22.48
N VAL A 215 -5.92 -24.88 -22.48
CA VAL A 215 -4.94 -24.39 -21.50
C VAL A 215 -5.70 -23.96 -20.26
N ARG A 216 -5.47 -24.63 -19.13
CA ARG A 216 -6.26 -24.46 -17.90
C ARG A 216 -5.38 -24.00 -16.76
N GLY A 217 -5.77 -22.95 -16.05
CA GLY A 217 -5.07 -22.59 -14.83
C GLY A 217 -5.46 -23.45 -13.64
N LEU A 218 -4.74 -23.23 -12.54
CA LEU A 218 -4.94 -23.90 -11.26
C LEU A 218 -5.09 -22.90 -10.11
N ALA A 219 -5.83 -23.31 -9.08
CA ALA A 219 -5.84 -22.61 -7.80
C ALA A 219 -4.48 -22.74 -7.11
N VAL A 220 -3.87 -21.62 -6.71
CA VAL A 220 -2.59 -21.66 -5.98
C VAL A 220 -2.84 -21.83 -4.47
N PRO A 221 -2.28 -22.88 -3.82
CA PRO A 221 -2.48 -23.11 -2.39
C PRO A 221 -1.99 -21.94 -1.52
N GLY A 222 -2.79 -21.58 -0.51
CA GLY A 222 -2.51 -20.47 0.40
C GLY A 222 -2.82 -19.08 -0.15
N ALA A 223 -3.31 -18.97 -1.38
CA ALA A 223 -3.81 -17.71 -1.93
C ALA A 223 -5.31 -17.54 -1.66
N TYR A 224 -5.79 -16.30 -1.73
CA TYR A 224 -7.20 -16.03 -2.00
C TYR A 224 -7.49 -16.50 -3.43
N ALA A 225 -8.04 -17.71 -3.55
CA ALA A 225 -8.27 -18.36 -4.84
C ALA A 225 -9.69 -18.06 -5.35
N ARG A 226 -9.78 -17.24 -6.39
CA ARG A 226 -11.02 -16.88 -7.08
C ARG A 226 -11.09 -17.61 -8.42
N ARG A 227 -11.88 -18.69 -8.45
CA ARG A 227 -12.19 -19.40 -9.70
C ARG A 227 -13.14 -18.57 -10.55
N GLN A 228 -12.77 -18.24 -11.77
CA GLN A 228 -13.64 -17.60 -12.74
C GLN A 228 -14.44 -18.62 -13.55
N THR A 229 -15.60 -18.19 -14.04
CA THR A 229 -16.41 -18.95 -14.99
C THR A 229 -15.99 -18.61 -16.42
N ASN A 230 -16.49 -19.36 -17.40
CA ASN A 230 -16.29 -18.97 -18.79
C ASN A 230 -16.91 -17.58 -19.03
N PHE A 231 -16.14 -16.71 -19.67
CA PHE A 231 -16.54 -15.35 -19.95
C PHE A 231 -17.13 -15.23 -21.36
N SER A 232 -18.06 -14.30 -21.55
CA SER A 232 -18.51 -13.90 -22.89
C SER A 232 -17.70 -12.70 -23.38
N GLY A 233 -17.33 -12.67 -24.65
CA GLY A 233 -16.49 -11.60 -25.19
C GLY A 233 -15.01 -11.79 -24.82
N GLY A 234 -14.23 -10.70 -24.80
CA GLY A 234 -12.80 -10.77 -24.48
C GLY A 234 -11.93 -11.34 -25.61
N TYR A 235 -11.02 -12.24 -25.27
CA TYR A 235 -10.13 -12.92 -26.20
C TYR A 235 -10.88 -13.99 -27.00
N SER A 236 -10.78 -13.90 -28.33
CA SER A 236 -11.57 -14.75 -29.25
C SER A 236 -10.94 -16.10 -29.59
N ASP A 237 -9.71 -16.37 -29.15
CA ASP A 237 -9.06 -17.64 -29.45
C ASP A 237 -9.79 -18.81 -28.74
N PRO A 238 -10.25 -19.84 -29.47
CA PRO A 238 -11.04 -20.90 -28.85
C PRO A 238 -10.22 -21.86 -27.97
N PHE A 239 -8.89 -21.85 -28.06
CA PHE A 239 -8.00 -22.75 -27.31
C PHE A 239 -7.43 -22.13 -26.04
N SER A 240 -7.15 -20.83 -26.06
CA SER A 240 -6.52 -20.06 -24.98
C SER A 240 -7.26 -18.76 -24.63
N GLY A 241 -8.36 -18.41 -25.31
CA GLY A 241 -9.14 -17.20 -25.03
C GLY A 241 -9.54 -17.08 -23.56
N PRO A 242 -10.24 -18.07 -22.97
CA PRO A 242 -10.57 -18.03 -21.54
C PRO A 242 -9.35 -18.01 -20.61
N HIS A 243 -8.19 -18.50 -21.07
CA HIS A 243 -6.94 -18.44 -20.33
C HIS A 243 -6.36 -17.02 -20.31
N SER A 244 -6.48 -16.29 -21.42
CA SER A 244 -6.11 -14.87 -21.53
C SER A 244 -7.13 -13.93 -20.89
N ASP A 245 -8.43 -14.29 -20.91
CA ASP A 245 -9.47 -13.45 -20.30
C ASP A 245 -9.26 -13.23 -18.79
N ILE A 246 -8.47 -14.07 -18.12
CA ILE A 246 -8.12 -13.88 -16.70
C ILE A 246 -7.26 -12.62 -16.50
N HIS A 247 -6.29 -12.34 -17.36
CA HIS A 247 -5.50 -11.11 -17.23
C HIS A 247 -6.30 -9.88 -17.67
N LEU A 248 -7.22 -10.03 -18.62
CA LEU A 248 -8.15 -8.98 -19.00
C LEU A 248 -9.17 -8.67 -17.88
N TRP A 249 -9.68 -9.70 -17.20
CA TRP A 249 -10.53 -9.56 -16.01
C TRP A 249 -9.81 -8.81 -14.90
N TYR A 250 -8.55 -9.19 -14.63
CA TYR A 250 -7.74 -8.52 -13.60
C TYR A 250 -7.43 -7.07 -14.01
N HIS A 251 -7.11 -6.83 -15.29
CA HIS A 251 -6.97 -5.48 -15.83
C HIS A 251 -8.22 -4.62 -15.58
N ALA A 252 -9.42 -5.19 -15.74
CA ALA A 252 -10.67 -4.52 -15.43
C ALA A 252 -10.90 -4.21 -13.93
N THR A 253 -10.09 -4.76 -13.01
CA THR A 253 -10.08 -4.33 -11.59
C THR A 253 -9.17 -3.12 -11.35
N ILE A 254 -8.24 -2.86 -12.27
CA ILE A 254 -7.34 -1.70 -12.26
C ILE A 254 -7.99 -0.52 -12.98
N ALA A 255 -8.43 -0.73 -14.21
CA ALA A 255 -9.05 0.27 -15.08
C ALA A 255 -10.58 0.18 -15.00
N LEU A 256 -11.19 0.99 -14.13
CA LEU A 256 -12.61 0.89 -13.75
C LEU A 256 -13.57 1.58 -14.75
N GLN A 257 -13.07 2.17 -15.83
CA GLN A 257 -13.88 2.75 -16.92
C GLN A 257 -14.48 1.68 -17.84
N SER A 258 -15.61 1.96 -18.50
CA SER A 258 -16.22 1.05 -19.48
C SER A 258 -16.51 1.77 -20.80
N PRO A 259 -16.19 1.18 -21.97
CA PRO A 259 -15.42 -0.06 -22.14
C PRO A 259 -13.98 0.06 -21.64
N VAL A 260 -13.31 -1.07 -21.42
CA VAL A 260 -11.90 -1.14 -21.04
C VAL A 260 -11.15 -2.12 -21.92
N SER A 261 -9.94 -1.75 -22.33
CA SER A 261 -9.06 -2.58 -23.13
C SER A 261 -7.67 -2.65 -22.49
N ASP A 262 -7.08 -3.83 -22.53
CA ASP A 262 -5.68 -4.06 -22.18
C ASP A 262 -4.74 -3.92 -23.39
N THR A 263 -5.20 -3.29 -24.49
CA THR A 263 -4.54 -3.13 -25.80
C THR A 263 -4.65 -4.31 -26.77
N GLU A 264 -5.07 -5.48 -26.30
CA GLU A 264 -5.19 -6.69 -27.12
C GLU A 264 -6.65 -7.17 -27.23
N ALA A 265 -7.43 -7.04 -26.15
CA ALA A 265 -8.85 -7.32 -26.14
C ALA A 265 -9.62 -6.25 -25.35
N THR A 266 -10.95 -6.31 -25.38
CA THR A 266 -11.82 -5.30 -24.77
C THR A 266 -12.97 -5.96 -24.01
N ILE A 267 -13.26 -5.44 -22.81
CA ILE A 267 -14.47 -5.73 -22.04
C ILE A 267 -15.46 -4.58 -22.29
N SER A 268 -16.60 -4.88 -22.90
CA SER A 268 -17.70 -3.93 -23.04
C SER A 268 -18.42 -3.68 -21.71
N ALA A 269 -19.32 -2.69 -21.67
CA ALA A 269 -20.14 -2.44 -20.48
C ALA A 269 -21.03 -3.65 -20.10
N SER A 270 -21.56 -4.36 -21.10
CA SER A 270 -22.32 -5.60 -20.89
C SER A 270 -21.44 -6.74 -20.41
N ASP A 271 -20.25 -6.92 -20.98
CA ASP A 271 -19.31 -7.95 -20.54
C ASP A 271 -18.93 -7.73 -19.08
N ARG A 272 -18.57 -6.49 -18.70
CA ARG A 272 -18.24 -6.17 -17.31
C ARG A 272 -19.39 -6.47 -16.34
N GLN A 273 -20.64 -6.27 -16.75
CA GLN A 273 -21.78 -6.61 -15.90
C GLN A 273 -21.92 -8.12 -15.69
N LEU A 274 -21.50 -8.94 -16.66
CA LEU A 274 -21.56 -10.40 -16.60
C LEU A 274 -20.32 -11.03 -15.95
N TRP A 275 -19.14 -10.43 -16.13
CA TRP A 275 -17.86 -10.97 -15.68
C TRP A 275 -17.65 -10.88 -14.17
N PHE A 276 -18.32 -9.93 -13.52
CA PHE A 276 -18.19 -9.70 -12.08
C PHE A 276 -19.46 -10.07 -11.36
N VAL A 277 -19.35 -10.83 -10.28
CA VAL A 277 -20.52 -11.06 -9.42
C VAL A 277 -20.90 -9.76 -8.70
N THR A 278 -22.14 -9.67 -8.22
CA THR A 278 -22.67 -8.43 -7.61
C THR A 278 -21.78 -7.89 -6.49
N ALA A 279 -21.22 -8.76 -5.65
CA ALA A 279 -20.36 -8.36 -4.53
C ALA A 279 -18.98 -7.81 -4.95
N GLU A 280 -18.51 -8.16 -6.15
CA GLU A 280 -17.27 -7.61 -6.73
C GLU A 280 -17.49 -6.22 -7.34
N GLN A 281 -18.75 -5.77 -7.42
CA GLN A 281 -19.14 -4.44 -7.85
C GLN A 281 -18.48 -4.01 -9.16
N ARG A 282 -18.55 -4.87 -10.18
CA ARG A 282 -17.97 -4.61 -11.51
C ARG A 282 -16.44 -4.36 -11.50
N GLY A 283 -15.75 -4.92 -10.51
CA GLY A 283 -14.29 -4.92 -10.37
C GLY A 283 -13.75 -3.99 -9.30
N THR A 284 -14.58 -3.15 -8.67
CA THR A 284 -14.10 -2.23 -7.62
C THR A 284 -13.76 -2.94 -6.30
N ASN A 285 -14.37 -4.09 -6.03
CA ASN A 285 -14.16 -4.89 -4.82
C ASN A 285 -13.60 -6.28 -5.16
N ALA A 286 -12.61 -6.32 -6.04
CA ALA A 286 -11.93 -7.54 -6.48
C ALA A 286 -10.51 -7.23 -6.99
N GLY A 287 -9.68 -8.25 -7.20
CA GLY A 287 -8.40 -8.09 -7.89
C GLY A 287 -7.47 -7.09 -7.20
N PHE A 288 -7.05 -6.09 -7.97
CA PHE A 288 -6.14 -5.03 -7.56
C PHE A 288 -6.61 -4.23 -6.34
N HIS A 289 -7.90 -4.29 -5.99
CA HIS A 289 -8.46 -3.70 -4.77
C HIS A 289 -7.73 -4.13 -3.48
N TYR A 290 -7.10 -5.30 -3.49
CA TYR A 290 -6.31 -5.80 -2.36
C TYR A 290 -4.81 -5.54 -2.49
N SER A 291 -4.38 -4.67 -3.41
CA SER A 291 -2.98 -4.23 -3.48
C SER A 291 -2.67 -3.20 -2.37
N LEU A 292 -1.38 -2.96 -2.08
CA LEU A 292 -0.95 -1.98 -1.07
C LEU A 292 -1.41 -0.54 -1.39
N ARG A 293 -1.80 -0.29 -2.64
CA ARG A 293 -2.31 0.99 -3.10
C ARG A 293 -3.79 1.20 -2.78
N GLU A 294 -4.53 0.13 -2.56
CA GLU A 294 -5.98 0.17 -2.52
C GLU A 294 -6.50 -0.07 -1.10
N PRO A 295 -7.72 0.38 -0.79
CA PRO A 295 -8.25 0.32 0.58
C PRO A 295 -8.72 -1.09 1.00
N GLY A 296 -8.55 -2.11 0.16
CA GLY A 296 -9.05 -3.46 0.44
C GLY A 296 -8.36 -4.10 1.64
N ASP A 297 -9.16 -4.46 2.66
CA ASP A 297 -8.64 -5.16 3.83
C ASP A 297 -8.32 -6.62 3.50
N ARG A 298 -7.03 -6.89 3.31
CA ARG A 298 -6.46 -8.23 3.09
C ARG A 298 -6.76 -9.22 4.22
N ARG A 299 -7.21 -8.75 5.39
CA ARG A 299 -7.56 -9.58 6.56
C ARG A 299 -9.06 -9.89 6.65
N SER A 300 -9.85 -9.40 5.70
CA SER A 300 -11.31 -9.47 5.74
C SER A 300 -11.85 -10.91 5.65
N ALA A 301 -12.99 -11.16 6.30
CA ALA A 301 -13.79 -12.38 6.10
C ALA A 301 -14.55 -12.41 4.78
N ALA A 302 -14.56 -11.29 4.04
CA ALA A 302 -15.36 -11.15 2.85
C ALA A 302 -15.03 -12.24 1.82
N GLN A 303 -16.07 -12.66 1.11
CA GLN A 303 -16.01 -13.59 -0.02
C GLN A 303 -16.60 -12.88 -1.23
N PRO A 304 -15.87 -11.92 -1.84
CA PRO A 304 -16.43 -11.10 -2.91
C PRO A 304 -16.81 -11.97 -4.12
N GLY A 305 -16.12 -13.09 -4.36
CA GLY A 305 -16.48 -14.08 -5.36
C GLY A 305 -17.74 -14.92 -5.07
N GLY A 306 -18.44 -14.68 -3.96
CA GLY A 306 -19.64 -15.40 -3.52
C GLY A 306 -19.40 -16.34 -2.33
N THR A 307 -20.46 -16.80 -1.68
CA THR A 307 -20.39 -17.55 -0.41
C THR A 307 -19.65 -18.90 -0.49
N THR A 308 -19.49 -19.45 -1.69
CA THR A 308 -18.72 -20.66 -1.97
C THR A 308 -17.27 -20.38 -2.38
N SER A 309 -16.86 -19.12 -2.50
CA SER A 309 -15.48 -18.74 -2.81
C SER A 309 -14.61 -18.74 -1.56
N ASN A 310 -13.29 -18.71 -1.74
CA ASN A 310 -12.36 -18.40 -0.67
C ASN A 310 -12.69 -17.04 -0.02
N ARG A 311 -12.25 -16.87 1.23
CA ARG A 311 -12.28 -15.57 1.91
C ARG A 311 -11.04 -14.80 1.53
N VAL A 312 -11.11 -13.47 1.50
CA VAL A 312 -9.95 -12.61 1.24
C VAL A 312 -8.79 -12.96 2.18
N ARG A 313 -9.07 -13.13 3.48
CA ARG A 313 -8.06 -13.51 4.49
C ARG A 313 -7.35 -14.84 4.23
N ASP A 314 -7.89 -15.75 3.41
CA ASP A 314 -7.23 -17.01 3.09
C ASP A 314 -5.90 -16.76 2.35
N GLY A 315 -5.83 -15.63 1.64
CA GLY A 315 -4.63 -15.13 0.97
C GLY A 315 -3.66 -14.38 1.88
N PHE A 316 -4.04 -14.02 3.10
CA PHE A 316 -3.16 -13.34 4.05
C PHE A 316 -2.25 -14.34 4.76
N ASN A 317 -1.00 -13.99 5.04
CA ASN A 317 -0.05 -14.88 5.68
C ASN A 317 -0.49 -15.20 7.12
N GLN A 318 -0.76 -16.48 7.37
CA GLN A 318 -1.09 -17.03 8.69
C GLN A 318 -0.08 -18.11 9.10
N ARG A 319 1.11 -18.13 8.48
CA ARG A 319 2.25 -18.93 8.97
C ARG A 319 2.81 -18.32 10.25
N PHE A 320 2.80 -16.99 10.34
CA PHE A 320 3.14 -16.20 11.50
C PHE A 320 1.93 -15.45 12.02
N ASP A 321 1.92 -15.08 13.30
CA ASP A 321 0.89 -14.19 13.82
C ASP A 321 1.18 -12.74 13.41
N LEU A 322 0.56 -12.36 12.29
CA LEU A 322 0.55 -11.01 11.77
C LEU A 322 -0.83 -10.38 12.02
N GLY A 323 -1.43 -10.61 13.18
CA GLY A 323 -2.71 -10.02 13.61
C GLY A 323 -3.96 -10.75 13.14
N LEU A 324 -3.83 -11.98 12.63
CA LEU A 324 -4.93 -12.89 12.32
C LEU A 324 -4.77 -14.27 12.98
N GLY A 325 -3.77 -14.43 13.87
CA GLY A 325 -3.40 -15.72 14.43
C GLY A 325 -2.67 -16.63 13.43
N VAL A 326 -2.39 -17.85 13.87
CA VAL A 326 -1.62 -18.84 13.10
C VAL A 326 -2.53 -19.97 12.62
N ALA A 327 -2.51 -20.24 11.31
CA ALA A 327 -3.24 -21.33 10.66
C ALA A 327 -2.37 -22.18 9.71
N GLY A 328 -1.16 -21.71 9.36
CA GLY A 328 -0.21 -22.47 8.55
C GLY A 328 -0.57 -22.58 7.07
N ASN A 329 -0.85 -21.47 6.39
CA ASN A 329 -1.27 -21.42 4.98
C ASN A 329 -0.14 -21.07 3.98
N ARG A 330 1.12 -21.36 4.32
CA ARG A 330 2.28 -21.10 3.47
C ARG A 330 3.21 -22.29 3.43
N THR A 331 3.90 -22.45 2.30
CA THR A 331 5.00 -23.39 2.16
C THR A 331 6.22 -22.86 2.92
N ALA A 332 6.83 -23.68 3.77
CA ALA A 332 8.06 -23.32 4.47
C ALA A 332 9.22 -23.17 3.48
N LEU A 333 10.15 -22.26 3.76
CA LEU A 333 11.39 -22.16 3.00
C LEU A 333 12.40 -23.18 3.52
N THR A 334 13.17 -23.77 2.61
CA THR A 334 14.28 -24.66 2.98
C THR A 334 15.45 -23.89 3.59
N ASN A 335 15.59 -22.61 3.23
CA ASN A 335 16.65 -21.72 3.72
C ASN A 335 16.13 -20.28 3.80
N ASN A 336 16.72 -19.49 4.70
CA ASN A 336 16.57 -18.04 4.78
C ASN A 336 17.88 -17.44 5.30
N LEU A 337 18.64 -16.80 4.41
CA LEU A 337 19.96 -16.24 4.69
C LEU A 337 19.92 -14.99 5.59
N GLY A 338 18.74 -14.40 5.81
CA GLY A 338 18.57 -13.21 6.65
C GLY A 338 19.42 -12.03 6.22
N LEU A 339 19.63 -11.83 4.91
CA LEU A 339 20.40 -10.70 4.39
C LEU A 339 19.64 -9.37 4.56
N TRP A 340 18.31 -9.42 4.50
CA TRP A 340 17.47 -8.22 4.57
C TRP A 340 16.66 -8.21 5.87
N PRO A 341 16.67 -7.10 6.64
CA PRO A 341 15.78 -6.93 7.78
C PRO A 341 14.47 -6.29 7.29
N ASN A 342 13.33 -6.92 7.51
CA ASN A 342 12.06 -6.54 6.86
C ASN A 342 11.11 -5.88 7.84
N VAL A 343 10.55 -4.74 7.45
CA VAL A 343 9.27 -4.27 7.99
C VAL A 343 8.17 -4.98 7.20
N ILE A 344 7.39 -5.82 7.87
CA ILE A 344 6.34 -6.65 7.26
C ILE A 344 5.01 -5.89 7.25
N ARG A 345 4.71 -5.21 8.37
CA ARG A 345 3.50 -4.40 8.53
C ARG A 345 3.82 -3.20 9.39
N PHE A 346 3.24 -2.06 9.04
CA PHE A 346 3.40 -0.81 9.76
C PHE A 346 2.09 -0.03 9.67
N ASP A 347 1.38 0.10 10.79
CA ASP A 347 0.05 0.71 10.84
C ASP A 347 0.03 1.86 11.84
N LEU A 348 -0.54 3.00 11.45
CA LEU A 348 -0.84 4.05 12.42
C LEU A 348 -2.04 3.63 13.28
N LEU A 349 -1.86 3.66 14.60
CA LEU A 349 -2.96 3.45 15.56
C LEU A 349 -3.76 4.74 15.78
N ILE A 350 -3.12 5.89 15.56
CA ILE A 350 -3.72 7.22 15.61
C ILE A 350 -3.38 7.93 14.29
N THR A 351 -4.42 8.41 13.59
CA THR A 351 -4.30 9.06 12.28
C THR A 351 -4.55 10.56 12.32
N HIS A 352 -5.03 11.10 13.45
CA HIS A 352 -5.36 12.51 13.64
C HIS A 352 -4.85 12.98 14.99
N VAL A 353 -4.08 14.07 14.99
CA VAL A 353 -3.33 14.53 16.16
C VAL A 353 -3.29 16.08 16.18
N SER A 354 -3.56 16.70 17.33
CA SER A 354 -3.64 18.16 17.52
C SER A 354 -2.46 18.74 18.34
N THR A 355 -1.54 19.51 17.74
CA THR A 355 -0.14 19.70 18.22
C THR A 355 0.11 20.18 19.69
N PRO A 356 1.20 19.70 20.36
CA PRO A 356 2.02 18.54 20.02
C PRO A 356 1.70 17.33 20.91
N PRO A 357 0.82 16.43 20.49
CA PRO A 357 0.71 15.08 20.99
C PRO A 357 1.65 14.20 20.16
N SER A 358 2.02 13.08 20.75
CA SER A 358 2.60 11.96 20.03
C SER A 358 1.52 11.19 19.27
N ALA A 359 1.92 10.51 18.20
CA ALA A 359 1.15 9.42 17.61
C ALA A 359 1.74 8.08 18.03
N THR A 360 1.02 7.00 17.78
CA THR A 360 1.54 5.63 17.96
C THR A 360 1.35 4.84 16.69
N ALA A 361 2.37 4.09 16.31
CA ALA A 361 2.32 3.15 15.21
C ALA A 361 2.64 1.73 15.70
N GLN A 362 1.99 0.73 15.12
CA GLN A 362 2.31 -0.67 15.37
C GLN A 362 3.18 -1.23 14.24
N ILE A 363 4.22 -1.96 14.60
CA ILE A 363 5.14 -2.59 13.66
C ILE A 363 5.17 -4.11 13.82
N TYR A 364 5.27 -4.80 12.68
CA TYR A 364 5.67 -6.20 12.59
C TYR A 364 6.91 -6.27 11.72
N PHE A 365 7.94 -6.98 12.18
CA PHE A 365 9.20 -7.08 11.48
C PHE A 365 9.78 -8.49 11.55
N GLN A 366 10.65 -8.82 10.61
CA GLN A 366 11.46 -10.04 10.69
C GLN A 366 12.85 -9.78 10.13
N TRP A 367 13.84 -10.21 10.90
CA TRP A 367 15.21 -10.33 10.42
C TRP A 367 15.74 -11.68 10.83
N ALA A 368 15.98 -12.56 9.84
CA ALA A 368 16.38 -13.94 10.07
C ALA A 368 17.85 -14.07 10.52
N ARG A 369 18.16 -13.41 11.63
CA ARG A 369 19.43 -13.40 12.36
C ARG A 369 19.19 -13.71 13.82
N PRO A 370 20.22 -14.17 14.56
CA PRO A 370 20.11 -14.37 16.00
C PRO A 370 19.70 -13.11 16.74
N ALA A 371 19.03 -13.25 17.89
CA ALA A 371 18.60 -12.12 18.73
C ALA A 371 19.77 -11.28 19.29
N THR A 372 21.00 -11.75 19.18
CA THR A 372 22.22 -10.97 19.50
C THR A 372 22.60 -9.98 18.40
N SER A 373 21.98 -10.06 17.22
CA SER A 373 22.18 -9.10 16.14
C SER A 373 21.21 -7.94 16.30
N ASN A 374 21.65 -6.71 16.03
CA ASN A 374 20.81 -5.51 16.09
C ASN A 374 20.71 -4.83 14.72
N ALA A 375 19.49 -4.44 14.34
CA ALA A 375 19.21 -3.60 13.19
C ALA A 375 18.70 -2.23 13.69
N THR A 376 19.02 -1.17 12.95
CA THR A 376 18.54 0.18 13.24
C THR A 376 17.13 0.34 12.68
N ILE A 377 16.18 0.63 13.55
CA ILE A 377 14.83 1.04 13.15
C ILE A 377 14.75 2.57 13.19
N SER A 378 14.14 3.17 12.17
CA SER A 378 13.83 4.59 12.15
C SER A 378 12.46 4.83 11.53
N VAL A 379 11.76 5.84 12.02
CA VAL A 379 10.47 6.26 11.48
C VAL A 379 10.58 7.72 11.04
N TRP A 380 10.08 7.99 9.84
CA TRP A 380 10.19 9.26 9.15
C TRP A 380 8.80 9.79 8.81
N LEU A 381 8.66 11.10 8.82
CA LEU A 381 7.52 11.86 8.36
C LEU A 381 7.83 12.36 6.95
N ASP A 382 6.99 12.05 5.99
CA ASP A 382 7.16 12.43 4.60
C ASP A 382 5.97 13.31 4.18
N ALA A 383 6.27 14.46 3.58
CA ALA A 383 5.26 15.42 3.14
C ALA A 383 4.60 15.02 1.81
N ASP A 384 5.19 14.06 1.09
CA ASP A 384 4.67 13.52 -0.16
C ASP A 384 4.69 11.98 -0.15
N LEU A 385 4.63 11.37 -1.34
CA LEU A 385 4.55 9.92 -1.52
C LEU A 385 5.90 9.31 -1.94
N ASN A 386 6.89 10.13 -2.26
CA ASN A 386 8.15 9.74 -2.89
C ASN A 386 9.33 9.77 -1.90
N PRO A 387 9.66 8.63 -1.28
CA PRO A 387 10.78 8.50 -0.36
C PRO A 387 12.16 8.44 -1.04
N HIS A 388 12.25 8.82 -2.32
CA HIS A 388 13.50 8.85 -3.08
C HIS A 388 14.04 10.27 -3.27
N ASN A 389 13.29 11.30 -2.90
CA ASN A 389 13.67 12.70 -3.12
C ASN A 389 14.44 13.31 -1.93
N GLY A 390 14.51 12.63 -0.78
CA GLY A 390 15.31 13.02 0.38
C GLY A 390 14.71 14.17 1.20
N ASN A 391 13.41 14.41 1.12
CA ASN A 391 12.73 15.47 1.87
C ASN A 391 12.10 15.00 3.20
N GLU A 392 12.28 13.74 3.57
CA GLU A 392 11.65 13.15 4.74
C GLU A 392 12.30 13.63 6.06
N GLN A 393 11.47 13.86 7.07
CA GLN A 393 11.89 14.28 8.41
C GLN A 393 11.96 13.08 9.36
N LEU A 394 13.12 12.83 9.97
CA LEU A 394 13.26 11.80 11.00
C LEU A 394 12.43 12.15 12.24
N LEU A 395 11.56 11.23 12.69
CA LEU A 395 10.81 11.36 13.95
C LEU A 395 11.52 10.65 15.10
N VAL A 396 11.86 9.38 14.91
CA VAL A 396 12.44 8.53 15.95
C VAL A 396 13.36 7.49 15.33
N SER A 397 14.40 7.12 16.08
CA SER A 397 15.34 6.06 15.72
C SER A 397 15.71 5.23 16.96
N GLY A 398 16.00 3.95 16.75
CA GLY A 398 16.36 3.02 17.80
C GLY A 398 16.89 1.70 17.22
N PHE A 399 16.86 0.65 18.05
CA PHE A 399 17.33 -0.68 17.65
C PHE A 399 16.27 -1.74 17.88
N VAL A 400 16.24 -2.72 17.00
CA VAL A 400 15.50 -3.98 17.19
C VAL A 400 16.46 -5.16 17.00
N SER A 401 16.24 -6.22 17.78
CA SER A 401 17.03 -7.44 17.70
C SER A 401 16.58 -8.36 16.56
N GLY A 402 17.48 -9.23 16.09
CA GLY A 402 17.14 -10.30 15.14
C GLY A 402 16.05 -11.24 15.70
N THR A 403 15.19 -11.76 14.81
CA THR A 403 14.02 -12.56 15.17
C THR A 403 14.17 -14.03 14.78
N THR A 404 15.31 -14.44 14.20
CA THR A 404 15.47 -15.72 13.48
C THR A 404 14.45 -15.89 12.32
N ALA A 405 14.57 -16.98 11.57
CA ALA A 405 13.66 -17.26 10.44
C ALA A 405 12.27 -17.72 10.88
N SER A 406 12.13 -18.23 12.12
CA SER A 406 10.90 -18.87 12.61
C SER A 406 10.02 -17.96 13.46
N GLN A 407 10.41 -16.70 13.66
CA GLN A 407 9.65 -15.75 14.48
C GLN A 407 9.52 -14.40 13.78
N VAL A 408 8.50 -13.66 14.18
CA VAL A 408 8.27 -12.26 13.82
C VAL A 408 8.31 -11.42 15.09
N GLY A 409 8.95 -10.27 15.02
CA GLY A 409 8.93 -9.27 16.07
C GLY A 409 7.69 -8.38 15.91
N ARG A 410 7.16 -7.90 17.04
CA ARG A 410 6.05 -6.95 17.11
C ARG A 410 6.35 -5.91 18.17
N GLY A 411 5.94 -4.68 17.93
CA GLY A 411 6.00 -3.61 18.92
C GLY A 411 5.13 -2.42 18.54
N ASP A 412 4.94 -1.52 19.51
CA ASP A 412 4.36 -0.21 19.26
C ASP A 412 5.48 0.84 19.36
N ILE A 413 5.46 1.83 18.49
CA ILE A 413 6.45 2.89 18.37
C ILE A 413 5.75 4.21 18.65
N GLU A 414 6.25 4.95 19.63
CA GLU A 414 5.83 6.33 19.87
C GLU A 414 6.48 7.27 18.84
N LEU A 415 5.66 8.12 18.25
CA LEU A 415 6.05 9.08 17.22
C LEU A 415 6.00 10.49 17.81
N PRO A 416 7.15 11.08 18.20
CA PRO A 416 7.18 12.44 18.72
C PRO A 416 6.96 13.45 17.58
N LEU A 417 5.91 14.27 17.68
CA LEU A 417 5.50 15.22 16.63
C LEU A 417 5.74 16.69 17.05
N THR A 418 6.58 16.92 18.05
CA THR A 418 6.84 18.25 18.62
C THR A 418 7.39 19.26 17.63
N ASN A 419 8.11 18.80 16.61
CA ASN A 419 8.73 19.64 15.58
C ASN A 419 8.09 19.47 14.20
N ALA A 420 6.95 18.79 14.10
CA ALA A 420 6.24 18.62 12.84
C ALA A 420 5.23 19.77 12.67
N ALA A 421 5.26 20.42 11.50
CA ALA A 421 4.27 21.44 11.18
C ALA A 421 2.87 20.81 10.98
N PRO A 422 1.78 21.58 11.15
CA PRO A 422 0.46 21.10 10.76
C PRO A 422 0.40 20.74 9.26
N GLY A 423 -0.25 19.63 8.93
CA GLY A 423 -0.30 19.09 7.57
C GLY A 423 -0.73 17.62 7.52
N SER A 424 -0.84 17.09 6.31
CA SER A 424 -1.06 15.66 6.05
C SER A 424 0.25 15.03 5.60
N TYR A 425 0.64 13.94 6.27
CA TYR A 425 1.92 13.29 6.03
C TYR A 425 1.78 11.80 5.81
N ARG A 426 2.69 11.25 5.03
CA ARG A 426 2.99 9.82 5.05
C ARG A 426 3.97 9.53 6.18
N VAL A 427 3.91 8.31 6.70
CA VAL A 427 4.81 7.84 7.74
C VAL A 427 5.53 6.61 7.24
N LEU A 428 6.86 6.69 7.21
CA LEU A 428 7.74 5.68 6.63
C LEU A 428 8.55 4.99 7.73
N ALA A 429 8.42 3.67 7.83
CA ALA A 429 9.31 2.86 8.63
C ALA A 429 10.49 2.37 7.77
N ARG A 430 11.69 2.50 8.33
CA ARG A 430 12.95 2.05 7.73
C ARG A 430 13.67 1.13 8.71
N LEU A 431 14.05 -0.06 8.24
CA LEU A 431 14.84 -1.01 9.01
C LEU A 431 16.16 -1.30 8.28
N THR A 432 17.30 -1.02 8.93
CA THR A 432 18.64 -1.08 8.32
C THR A 432 19.54 -2.07 9.08
N ALA A 433 20.12 -3.04 8.37
CA ALA A 433 21.09 -3.96 8.92
C ALA A 433 22.47 -3.30 9.05
N PRO A 434 23.39 -3.84 9.87
CA PRO A 434 24.74 -3.30 10.03
C PRO A 434 25.56 -3.23 8.74
N ASP A 435 25.24 -4.05 7.74
CA ASP A 435 25.89 -4.07 6.43
C ASP A 435 25.29 -3.04 5.43
N GLY A 436 24.35 -2.21 5.88
CA GLY A 436 23.71 -1.16 5.09
C GLY A 436 22.45 -1.59 4.34
N ARG A 437 22.13 -2.89 4.27
CA ARG A 437 20.90 -3.36 3.62
C ARG A 437 19.68 -2.84 4.37
N THR A 438 18.74 -2.26 3.63
CA THR A 438 17.61 -1.56 4.20
C THR A 438 16.29 -2.06 3.61
N ARG A 439 15.23 -2.12 4.41
CA ARG A 439 13.85 -2.28 3.93
C ARG A 439 12.99 -1.13 4.41
N PHE A 440 12.05 -0.74 3.58
CA PHE A 440 11.13 0.36 3.81
C PHE A 440 9.69 -0.10 3.71
N LEU A 441 8.83 0.49 4.53
CA LEU A 441 7.39 0.34 4.41
C LEU A 441 6.69 1.61 4.90
N HIS A 442 5.84 2.17 4.05
CA HIS A 442 4.93 3.23 4.45
C HIS A 442 3.72 2.67 5.18
N ALA A 443 3.22 3.42 6.16
CA ALA A 443 1.92 3.16 6.71
C ALA A 443 0.85 3.35 5.62
N PRO A 444 -0.18 2.48 5.55
CA PRO A 444 -1.25 2.66 4.59
C PRO A 444 -2.05 3.93 4.88
N GLN A 445 -2.17 4.32 6.16
CA GLN A 445 -2.87 5.53 6.60
C GLN A 445 -2.05 6.81 6.40
N TRP A 446 -2.74 7.94 6.22
CA TRP A 446 -2.17 9.27 6.38
C TRP A 446 -2.18 9.69 7.85
N LEU A 447 -1.17 10.46 8.26
CA LEU A 447 -1.13 11.16 9.54
C LEU A 447 -1.52 12.62 9.33
N ASN A 448 -2.63 13.05 9.93
CA ASN A 448 -3.10 14.43 9.87
C ASN A 448 -2.75 15.16 11.16
N LEU A 449 -1.90 16.17 11.05
CA LEU A 449 -1.51 17.08 12.12
C LEU A 449 -2.31 18.36 11.99
N THR A 450 -3.20 18.63 12.94
CA THR A 450 -3.93 19.89 12.99
C THR A 450 -3.20 20.90 13.88
N PRO A 451 -3.25 22.20 13.54
CA PRO A 451 -2.70 23.23 14.42
C PRO A 451 -3.34 23.13 15.81
N ALA A 452 -2.55 23.41 16.86
CA ALA A 452 -3.11 23.73 18.15
C ALA A 452 -4.12 24.88 18.00
N PRO A 453 -5.25 24.86 18.71
CA PRO A 453 -6.15 26.00 18.72
C PRO A 453 -5.39 27.24 19.18
N GLU A 454 -5.48 28.34 18.42
CA GLU A 454 -4.91 29.63 18.83
C GLU A 454 -5.43 30.00 20.24
N PRO A 455 -4.56 30.47 21.15
CA PRO A 455 -5.00 30.88 22.47
C PRO A 455 -6.08 31.96 22.36
N PRO A 456 -7.26 31.79 22.99
CA PRO A 456 -8.28 32.82 22.97
C PRO A 456 -7.74 34.09 23.63
N THR A 457 -8.02 35.25 23.03
CA THR A 457 -7.64 36.55 23.60
C THR A 457 -8.84 37.21 24.25
N LEU A 458 -8.57 37.95 25.34
CA LEU A 458 -9.58 38.72 26.04
C LEU A 458 -9.42 40.20 25.73
N ASP A 459 -10.54 40.87 25.47
CA ASP A 459 -10.62 42.31 25.43
C ASP A 459 -11.64 42.81 26.45
N LEU A 460 -11.39 44.00 26.99
CA LEU A 460 -12.24 44.62 28.00
C LEU A 460 -12.59 46.02 27.55
N THR A 461 -13.90 46.33 27.57
CA THR A 461 -14.41 47.68 27.32
C THR A 461 -15.28 48.10 28.49
N MET A 462 -14.94 49.22 29.12
CA MET A 462 -15.78 49.78 30.18
C MET A 462 -17.08 50.32 29.59
N LEU A 463 -18.23 49.91 30.14
CA LEU A 463 -19.56 50.36 29.72
C LEU A 463 -20.10 51.43 30.68
N THR A 464 -19.88 51.24 31.98
CA THR A 464 -20.19 52.18 33.07
C THR A 464 -19.13 52.07 34.16
N GLU A 465 -19.22 52.87 35.23
CA GLU A 465 -18.30 52.81 36.37
C GLU A 465 -18.25 51.43 37.05
N THR A 466 -19.30 50.61 36.94
CA THR A 466 -19.40 49.29 37.57
C THR A 466 -19.61 48.15 36.58
N THR A 467 -19.73 48.43 35.28
CA THR A 467 -20.06 47.41 34.27
C THR A 467 -19.06 47.43 33.12
N LEU A 468 -18.60 46.24 32.74
CA LEU A 468 -17.63 46.02 31.66
C LEU A 468 -18.15 44.99 30.66
N ALA A 469 -17.87 45.22 29.37
CA ALA A 469 -17.99 44.23 28.32
C ALA A 469 -16.69 43.45 28.21
N LEU A 470 -16.77 42.14 28.41
CA LEU A 470 -15.69 41.19 28.21
C LEU A 470 -15.88 40.50 26.86
N GLY A 471 -14.99 40.79 25.92
CA GLY A 471 -14.89 40.08 24.66
C GLY A 471 -13.94 38.91 24.78
N VAL A 472 -14.40 37.72 24.41
CA VAL A 472 -13.60 36.51 24.22
C VAL A 472 -13.47 36.29 22.71
N ASN A 473 -12.26 36.44 22.19
CA ASN A 473 -11.96 36.28 20.77
C ASN A 473 -11.26 34.94 20.54
N ALA A 474 -11.80 34.12 19.65
CA ALA A 474 -11.29 32.79 19.34
C ALA A 474 -11.74 32.37 17.93
N ALA A 475 -11.22 31.27 17.40
CA ALA A 475 -11.64 30.75 16.10
C ALA A 475 -13.12 30.30 16.14
N VAL A 476 -13.84 30.46 15.02
CA VAL A 476 -15.20 29.93 14.88
C VAL A 476 -15.16 28.40 15.01
N GLY A 477 -16.02 27.84 15.87
CA GLY A 477 -16.07 26.42 16.21
C GLY A 477 -15.16 26.03 17.39
N GLN A 478 -14.30 26.93 17.88
CA GLN A 478 -13.45 26.68 19.04
C GLN A 478 -14.28 26.68 20.33
N THR A 479 -14.05 25.69 21.19
CA THR A 479 -14.64 25.64 22.53
C THR A 479 -13.70 26.32 23.51
N VAL A 480 -14.21 27.33 24.22
CA VAL A 480 -13.44 28.14 25.17
C VAL A 480 -14.06 28.06 26.54
N VAL A 481 -13.24 27.80 27.56
CA VAL A 481 -13.60 27.95 28.97
C VAL A 481 -13.10 29.32 29.42
N LEU A 482 -14.03 30.17 29.83
CA LEU A 482 -13.73 31.40 30.53
C LEU A 482 -13.65 31.12 32.03
N GLU A 483 -12.55 31.50 32.64
CA GLU A 483 -12.30 31.32 34.07
C GLU A 483 -12.18 32.68 34.75
N SER A 484 -12.62 32.74 36.02
CA SER A 484 -12.50 33.94 36.84
C SER A 484 -11.77 33.65 38.15
N SER A 485 -11.09 34.67 38.66
CA SER A 485 -10.36 34.64 39.93
C SER A 485 -10.49 35.97 40.66
N THR A 486 -10.44 35.93 41.99
CA THR A 486 -10.38 37.13 42.84
C THR A 486 -8.97 37.40 43.37
N ASN A 487 -8.02 36.47 43.16
CA ASN A 487 -6.69 36.53 43.78
C ASN A 487 -5.54 36.01 42.90
N LEU A 488 -5.80 35.67 41.64
CA LEU A 488 -4.87 35.07 40.66
C LEU A 488 -4.31 33.68 41.04
N ALA A 489 -4.50 33.21 42.27
CA ALA A 489 -4.02 31.92 42.76
C ALA A 489 -5.03 30.79 42.52
N HIS A 490 -6.33 31.07 42.67
CA HIS A 490 -7.40 30.10 42.47
C HIS A 490 -8.31 30.54 41.33
N TRP A 491 -8.46 29.68 40.33
CA TRP A 491 -9.26 29.91 39.13
C TRP A 491 -10.46 28.98 39.13
N SER A 492 -11.64 29.54 38.88
CA SER A 492 -12.88 28.77 38.75
C SER A 492 -13.42 28.93 37.33
N ALA A 493 -13.91 27.83 36.75
CA ALA A 493 -14.60 27.88 35.47
C ALA A 493 -15.88 28.70 35.66
N TRP A 494 -15.98 29.80 34.93
CA TRP A 494 -17.15 30.67 34.98
C TRP A 494 -18.18 30.21 33.94
N THR A 495 -17.76 30.00 32.70
CA THR A 495 -18.65 29.53 31.63
C THR A 495 -17.83 28.91 30.49
N THR A 496 -18.46 28.02 29.71
CA THR A 496 -17.85 27.35 28.56
C THR A 496 -18.74 27.54 27.34
N GLN A 497 -18.15 27.93 26.22
CA GLN A 497 -18.89 28.20 24.99
C GLN A 497 -18.12 27.73 23.77
N THR A 498 -18.80 27.07 22.84
CA THR A 498 -18.33 26.88 21.47
C THR A 498 -18.73 28.10 20.64
N LEU A 499 -17.73 28.79 20.07
CA LEU A 499 -17.95 30.07 19.39
C LEU A 499 -18.61 29.86 18.02
N ALA A 500 -19.85 30.31 17.84
CA ALA A 500 -20.52 30.34 16.53
C ALA A 500 -20.00 31.47 15.61
N THR A 501 -19.37 32.48 16.21
CA THR A 501 -18.74 33.64 15.56
C THR A 501 -17.40 33.91 16.23
N ALA A 502 -16.46 34.60 15.57
CA ALA A 502 -15.09 34.78 16.06
C ALA A 502 -14.96 35.58 17.38
N ARG A 503 -16.08 36.12 17.88
CA ARG A 503 -16.15 36.83 19.16
C ARG A 503 -17.40 36.40 19.93
N TRP A 504 -17.21 36.17 21.21
CA TRP A 504 -18.25 35.97 22.21
C TRP A 504 -18.15 37.10 23.24
N GLN A 505 -19.25 37.83 23.45
CA GLN A 505 -19.27 38.98 24.35
C GLN A 505 -20.13 38.70 25.57
N LEU A 506 -19.61 39.01 26.76
CA LEU A 506 -20.32 38.94 28.02
C LEU A 506 -20.33 40.31 28.71
N THR A 507 -21.36 40.55 29.51
CA THR A 507 -21.42 41.71 30.41
C THR A 507 -21.06 41.23 31.82
N VAL A 508 -20.16 41.96 32.46
CA VAL A 508 -19.69 41.68 33.81
C VAL A 508 -19.96 42.90 34.68
N THR A 509 -20.47 42.67 35.88
CA THR A 509 -20.65 43.71 36.91
C THR A 509 -19.55 43.55 37.95
N ASN A 510 -18.83 44.63 38.25
CA ASN A 510 -17.82 44.67 39.29
C ASN A 510 -18.40 45.32 40.56
N ASP A 511 -18.51 44.52 41.62
CA ASP A 511 -19.11 44.91 42.90
C ASP A 511 -18.09 45.53 43.88
N GLY A 512 -16.94 46.02 43.38
CA GLY A 512 -15.95 46.76 44.16
C GLY A 512 -14.74 45.95 44.63
N GLY A 513 -14.45 44.81 43.99
CA GLY A 513 -13.28 43.97 44.28
C GLY A 513 -12.38 43.75 43.06
N ALA A 514 -11.17 43.21 43.27
CA ALA A 514 -10.31 42.79 42.17
C ALA A 514 -10.86 41.49 41.54
N GLN A 515 -11.21 41.52 40.27
CA GLN A 515 -11.67 40.36 39.51
C GLN A 515 -10.82 40.19 38.25
N PHE A 516 -10.33 38.98 38.04
CA PHE A 516 -9.43 38.63 36.95
C PHE A 516 -10.08 37.57 36.06
N PHE A 517 -9.84 37.67 34.76
CA PHE A 517 -10.38 36.76 33.76
C PHE A 517 -9.25 36.15 32.94
N ARG A 518 -9.40 34.88 32.59
CA ARG A 518 -8.57 34.23 31.56
C ARG A 518 -9.45 33.29 30.75
N ALA A 519 -9.11 33.14 29.48
CA ALA A 519 -9.76 32.17 28.61
C ALA A 519 -8.75 31.07 28.25
N ARG A 520 -9.23 29.84 28.13
CA ARG A 520 -8.45 28.73 27.57
C ARG A 520 -9.25 27.96 26.55
N ALA A 521 -8.59 27.56 25.48
CA ALA A 521 -9.14 26.61 24.51
C ALA A 521 -9.28 25.23 25.15
N VAL A 522 -10.34 24.51 24.80
CA VAL A 522 -10.47 23.08 25.07
C VAL A 522 -10.07 22.33 23.79
N PRO A 523 -9.21 21.30 23.88
CA PRO A 523 -8.88 20.43 22.76
C PRO A 523 -10.09 19.80 22.08
#